data_AF-A0A832GG39-F1
#
_entry.id   AF-A0A832GG39-F1
#
_cell.length_a   1.000
_cell.length_b   1.000
_cell.length_c   1.000
_cell.angle_alpha   90.00
_cell.angle_beta   90.00
_cell.angle_gamma   90.00
#
_symmetry.space_group_name_H-M   'P 1'
#
loop_
_entity.id
_entity.type
_entity.pdbx_description
1 polymer ?
#
loop_
_entity_poly.entity_id
_entity_poly.type
_entity_poly.pdbx_seq_one_letter_code
_entity_poly.pdbx_strand_id
1 'polypeptide(L)' 'AGGYLLDIPRAIHDQLLTAGLQPENIAHAGICTIGDKRFHSYRRDGSRSGRMAAFIGIAEGAEPK' A
#
# COMPACT_ATOMS: atom_id res chain seq x y z
N ALA A 1 -16.85 -24.68 0.33
CA ALA A 1 -15.93 -23.93 -0.55
C ALA A 1 -14.86 -23.28 0.33
N GLY A 2 -13.58 -23.50 0.03
CA GLY A 2 -12.46 -22.94 0.80
C GLY A 2 -12.05 -21.57 0.25
N GLY A 3 -11.80 -20.62 1.14
CA GLY A 3 -11.21 -19.32 0.81
C GLY A 3 -9.91 -19.14 1.62
N TYR A 4 -8.97 -18.39 1.06
CA TYR A 4 -7.73 -18.02 1.73
C TYR A 4 -7.75 -16.55 2.09
N LEU A 5 -7.18 -16.21 3.25
CA LEU A 5 -6.87 -14.82 3.60
C LEU A 5 -5.50 -14.48 3.04
N LEU A 6 -5.43 -13.43 2.22
CA LEU A 6 -4.20 -12.96 1.62
C LEU A 6 -3.72 -11.68 2.32
N ASP A 7 -2.52 -11.72 2.88
CA ASP A 7 -1.80 -10.53 3.35
C ASP A 7 -1.03 -9.92 2.18
N ILE A 8 -1.68 -9.01 1.45
CA ILE A 8 -1.10 -8.33 0.30
C ILE A 8 0.14 -7.50 0.71
N PRO A 9 0.11 -6.69 1.79
CA PRO A 9 1.30 -5.98 2.23
C PRO A 9 2.50 -6.87 2.52
N ARG A 10 2.30 -8.02 3.19
CA ARG A 10 3.41 -8.95 3.45
C ARG A 10 3.98 -9.53 2.16
N ALA A 11 3.11 -9.93 1.23
CA ALA A 11 3.56 -10.46 -0.06
C ALA A 11 4.39 -9.43 -0.84
N ILE A 12 4.02 -8.15 -0.84
CA ILE A 12 4.80 -7.07 -1.46
C ILE A 12 6.13 -6.87 -0.73
N HIS A 13 6.13 -6.88 0.61
CA HIS A 13 7.35 -6.77 1.40
C HIS A 13 8.35 -7.88 1.05
N ASP A 14 7.89 -9.14 0.93
CA ASP A 14 8.73 -10.27 0.53
C ASP A 14 9.29 -10.13 -0.89
N GLN A 15 8.49 -9.59 -1.82
CA GLN A 15 8.95 -9.27 -3.17
C GLN A 15 10.05 -8.20 -3.17
N LEU A 16 9.90 -7.15 -2.35
CA LEU A 16 10.91 -6.08 -2.23
C LEU A 16 12.23 -6.59 -1.64
N LEU A 17 12.17 -7.44 -0.60
CA LEU A 17 13.36 -8.08 -0.05
C LEU A 17 14.06 -8.96 -1.10
N THR A 18 13.27 -9.75 -1.85
CA THR A 18 13.78 -10.60 -2.94
C THR A 18 14.43 -9.77 -4.04
N ALA A 19 13.95 -8.55 -4.29
CA ALA A 19 14.55 -7.60 -5.22
C ALA A 19 15.84 -6.94 -4.69
N GLY A 20 16.26 -7.23 -3.45
CA GLY A 20 17.52 -6.75 -2.86
C GLY A 20 17.41 -5.46 -2.06
N LEU A 21 16.18 -4.98 -1.78
CA LEU A 21 16.01 -3.83 -0.89
C LEU A 21 16.34 -4.22 0.55
N GLN A 22 17.03 -3.33 1.26
CA GLN A 22 17.30 -3.49 2.69
C GLN A 22 16.00 -3.29 3.49
N PRO A 23 15.72 -4.11 4.51
CA PRO A 23 14.49 -4.02 5.32
C PRO A 23 14.25 -2.62 5.89
N GLU A 24 15.30 -1.91 6.28
CA GLU A 24 15.25 -0.58 6.91
C GLU A 24 14.75 0.50 5.94
N ASN A 25 14.85 0.24 4.62
CA ASN A 25 14.36 1.12 3.57
C ASN A 25 12.91 0.81 3.14
N ILE A 26 12.25 -0.16 3.77
CA ILE A 26 10.88 -0.56 3.45
C ILE A 26 9.95 -0.12 4.58
N ALA A 27 9.06 0.83 4.29
CA ALA A 27 8.02 1.28 5.22
C ALA A 27 6.64 0.72 4.83
N HIS A 28 5.89 0.26 5.82
CA HIS A 28 4.49 -0.13 5.66
C HIS A 28 3.58 0.85 6.39
N ALA A 29 2.54 1.35 5.71
CA ALA A 29 1.64 2.35 6.29
C ALA A 29 0.78 1.79 7.44
N GLY A 30 0.59 0.47 7.54
CA GLY A 30 -0.24 -0.14 8.57
C GLY A 30 -1.75 0.09 8.38
N ILE A 31 -2.18 0.53 7.19
CA ILE A 31 -3.56 0.94 6.91
C ILE A 31 -4.31 -0.13 6.12
N CYS A 32 -5.51 -0.49 6.58
CA CYS A 32 -6.44 -1.33 5.83
C CYS A 32 -7.57 -0.48 5.23
N THR A 33 -7.69 -0.42 3.89
CA THR A 33 -8.73 0.37 3.23
C THR A 33 -10.15 -0.16 3.46
N ILE A 34 -10.31 -1.46 3.75
CA ILE A 34 -11.61 -2.02 4.12
C ILE A 34 -12.04 -1.54 5.52
N GLY A 35 -11.13 -1.63 6.50
CA GLY A 35 -11.41 -1.36 7.91
C GLY A 35 -11.45 0.13 8.27
N ASP A 36 -10.69 0.97 7.57
CA ASP A 36 -10.67 2.40 7.79
C ASP A 36 -11.59 3.14 6.79
N LYS A 37 -12.64 3.78 7.32
CA LYS A 37 -13.67 4.46 6.54
C LYS A 37 -13.20 5.75 5.87
N ARG A 38 -12.02 6.28 6.22
CA ARG A 38 -11.42 7.45 5.55
C ARG A 38 -10.98 7.15 4.12
N PHE A 39 -10.86 5.86 3.76
CA PHE A 39 -10.40 5.41 2.46
C PHE A 39 -11.53 4.74 1.66
N HIS A 40 -11.52 4.93 0.33
CA HIS A 40 -12.37 4.14 -0.56
C HIS A 40 -11.92 2.67 -0.58
N SER A 41 -12.87 1.74 -0.65
CA SER A 41 -12.54 0.31 -0.75
C SER A 41 -13.49 -0.40 -1.69
N TYR A 42 -12.96 -0.89 -2.80
CA TYR A 42 -13.75 -1.65 -3.77
C TYR A 42 -14.32 -2.94 -3.16
N ARG A 43 -13.59 -3.60 -2.26
CA ARG A 43 -14.08 -4.81 -1.59
C ARG A 43 -15.31 -4.53 -0.71
N ARG A 44 -15.38 -3.35 -0.11
CA ARG A 44 -16.50 -2.93 0.76
C ARG A 44 -17.65 -2.32 -0.05
N ASP A 45 -17.33 -1.40 -0.97
CA ASP A 45 -18.31 -0.50 -1.59
C ASP A 45 -18.64 -0.87 -3.06
N GLY A 46 -17.93 -1.82 -3.65
CA GLY A 46 -18.15 -2.30 -5.02
C GLY A 46 -18.03 -1.20 -6.06
N SER A 47 -18.96 -1.18 -7.02
CA SER A 47 -19.02 -0.21 -8.12
C SER A 47 -19.19 1.25 -7.64
N ARG A 48 -19.62 1.47 -6.39
CA ARG A 48 -19.78 2.79 -5.79
C ARG A 48 -18.50 3.35 -5.17
N SER A 49 -17.45 2.53 -5.04
CA SER A 49 -16.18 2.98 -4.48
C SER A 49 -15.57 4.09 -5.34
N GLY A 50 -15.15 5.19 -4.72
CA GLY A 50 -14.23 6.15 -5.32
C GLY A 50 -12.83 5.56 -5.52
N ARG A 51 -11.86 6.40 -5.92
CA ARG A 51 -10.44 6.02 -6.10
C ARG A 51 -9.55 7.06 -5.42
N MET A 52 -8.57 6.58 -4.66
CA MET A 52 -7.45 7.40 -4.19
C MET A 52 -6.31 7.34 -5.20
N ALA A 53 -5.42 8.33 -5.14
CA ALA A 53 -4.16 8.32 -5.86
C ALA A 53 -3.00 8.41 -4.86
N ALA A 54 -1.92 7.69 -5.14
CA ALA A 54 -0.62 7.89 -4.50
C ALA A 54 0.27 8.65 -5.48
N PHE A 55 0.97 9.68 -5.00
CA PHE A 55 1.84 10.51 -5.82
C PHE A 55 3.23 10.59 -5.18
N ILE A 56 4.25 10.68 -6.02
CA ILE A 56 5.64 10.89 -5.62
C ILE A 56 6.27 11.86 -6.62
N GLY A 57 7.11 12.76 -6.11
CA GLY A 57 7.81 13.74 -6.92
C GLY A 57 9.01 14.29 -6.18
N ILE A 58 9.96 14.83 -6.94
CA ILE A 58 11.10 15.58 -6.39
C ILE A 58 10.70 17.04 -6.46
N ALA A 59 10.73 17.74 -5.33
CA ALA A 59 10.51 19.18 -5.32
C ALA A 59 11.75 19.88 -5.91
N GLU A 60 11.55 20.83 -6.82
CA GLU A 60 12.66 21.63 -7.35
C GLU A 60 13.35 22.38 -6.21
N GLY A 61 14.69 22.30 -6.15
CA GLY A 61 15.49 22.94 -5.12
C GLY A 61 15.48 22.26 -3.74
N ALA A 62 14.91 21.05 -3.61
CA ALA A 62 15.06 20.28 -2.38
C ALA A 62 16.52 19.81 -2.23
N GLU A 63 17.27 20.45 -1.33
CA GLU A 63 18.57 19.89 -0.92
C GLU A 63 18.37 18.54 -0.23
N PRO A 64 19.29 17.58 -0.42
CA PRO A 64 19.24 16.32 0.30
C PRO A 64 19.28 16.58 1.81
N LYS A 65 18.36 15.96 2.55
CA LYS A 65 18.48 15.86 4.01
C LYS A 65 19.35 14.68 4.41
#